data_AF-A0A1C2IZ04-F1
#
_entry.id   AF-A0A1C2IZ04-F1
#
_cell.length_a   1.000
_cell.length_b   1.000
_cell.length_c   1.000
_cell.angle_alpha   90.00
_cell.angle_beta   90.00
_cell.angle_gamma   90.00
#
_symmetry.space_group_name_H-M   'P 1'
#
loop_
_entity.id
_entity.type
_entity.pdbx_description
1 polymer ?
#
loop_
_entity_poly.entity_id
_entity_poly.type
_entity_poly.pdbx_seq_one_letter_code
_entity_poly.pdbx_strand_id
1 'polypeptide(L)' 'MISILRPGDKIDLDLLPDGRGVIKAARPAGTIASFVGLLAGRTQKIATIEEINEAAAQGWIGKR' A
#
# COMPACT_ATOMS: atom_id res chain seq x y z
N MET A 1 9.73 18.08 -11.52
CA MET A 1 10.80 17.40 -10.76
C MET A 1 11.14 16.11 -11.50
N ILE A 2 12.36 15.98 -12.02
CA ILE A 2 12.80 14.77 -12.74
C ILE A 2 13.23 13.76 -11.66
N SER A 3 12.53 12.63 -11.56
CA SER A 3 12.92 11.55 -10.63
C SER A 3 14.01 10.71 -11.29
N ILE A 4 15.23 10.77 -10.75
CA ILE A 4 16.36 9.92 -11.15
C ILE A 4 16.25 8.61 -10.38
N LEU A 5 16.22 7.47 -11.09
CA LEU A 5 16.21 6.13 -10.51
C LEU A 5 17.58 5.75 -9.94
N ARG A 6 17.58 5.08 -8.79
CA ARG A 6 18.77 4.60 -8.06
C ARG A 6 18.61 3.13 -7.68
N PRO A 7 19.71 2.41 -7.39
CA PRO A 7 19.62 1.06 -6.84
C PRO A 7 18.77 1.03 -5.55
N GLY A 8 17.81 0.11 -5.49
CA GLY A 8 16.87 -0.02 -4.37
C GLY A 8 15.57 0.77 -4.52
N ASP A 9 15.44 1.64 -5.53
CA ASP A 9 14.20 2.35 -5.79
C ASP A 9 13.08 1.39 -6.23
N LYS A 10 11.87 1.67 -5.76
CA LYS A 10 10.67 1.00 -6.26
C LYS A 10 10.31 1.54 -7.64
N ILE A 11 10.04 0.65 -8.57
CA ILE A 11 9.59 0.97 -9.94
C ILE A 11 8.20 0.42 -10.20
N ASP A 12 7.46 1.09 -11.08
CA ASP A 12 6.25 0.55 -11.71
C ASP A 12 6.58 0.12 -13.15
N LEU A 13 6.01 -1.01 -13.58
CA LEU A 13 6.12 -1.53 -14.94
C LEU A 13 4.74 -1.56 -15.59
N ASP A 14 4.54 -0.68 -16.58
CA ASP A 14 3.34 -0.71 -17.42
C ASP A 14 3.59 -1.64 -18.61
N LEU A 15 2.83 -2.74 -18.69
CA LEU A 15 2.86 -3.64 -19.85
C LEU A 15 1.99 -3.06 -20.97
N LEU A 16 2.55 -2.97 -22.16
CA LEU A 16 1.89 -2.49 -23.37
C LEU A 16 1.69 -3.64 -24.37
N PRO A 17 0.76 -3.49 -25.32
CA PRO A 17 0.68 -4.40 -26.46
C PRO A 17 2.02 -4.53 -27.20
N ASP A 18 2.13 -5.60 -27.99
CA ASP A 18 3.30 -5.92 -28.81
C ASP A 18 4.57 -6.26 -28.00
N GLY A 19 4.40 -6.70 -26.75
CA GLY A 19 5.51 -7.14 -25.90
C GLY A 19 6.37 -6.00 -25.36
N ARG A 20 5.85 -4.77 -25.33
CA ARG A 20 6.58 -3.60 -24.80
C ARG A 20 6.27 -3.37 -23.33
N GLY A 21 7.19 -2.72 -22.63
CA GLY A 21 7.01 -2.29 -21.24
C GLY A 21 7.58 -0.89 -21.02
N VAL A 22 6.96 -0.11 -20.12
CA VAL A 22 7.48 1.19 -19.68
C VAL A 22 7.85 1.13 -18.21
N ILE A 23 9.10 1.45 -17.90
CA ILE A 23 9.61 1.54 -16.54
C ILE A 23 9.52 2.99 -16.06
N LYS A 24 8.95 3.18 -14.87
CA LYS A 24 8.83 4.51 -14.24
C LYS A 24 9.18 4.40 -12.76
N ALA A 25 9.64 5.51 -12.17
CA ALA A 25 9.69 5.62 -10.72
C ALA A 25 8.29 5.44 -10.14
N ALA A 26 8.15 4.53 -9.17
CA ALA A 26 6.86 4.29 -8.55
C ALA A 26 6.39 5.54 -7.82
N ARG A 27 5.14 5.96 -8.04
CA ARG A 27 4.57 7.07 -7.28
C ARG A 27 4.13 6.56 -5.91
N PRO A 28 4.52 7.20 -4.80
CA PRO A 28 3.94 6.90 -3.50
C PRO A 28 2.43 7.11 -3.56
N ALA A 29 1.63 6.09 -3.23
CA ALA A 29 0.17 6.19 -3.21
C ALA A 29 -0.35 7.10 -2.06
N GLY A 30 0.53 7.42 -1.11
CA GLY A 30 0.26 8.20 0.09
C GLY A 30 1.37 7.92 1.11
N THR A 31 1.27 8.52 2.30
CA THR A 31 2.17 8.23 3.42
C THR A 31 1.43 7.48 4.51
N ILE A 32 2.14 6.66 5.31
CA ILE A 32 1.51 6.04 6.49
C ILE A 32 0.94 7.09 7.45
N ALA A 33 1.55 8.28 7.50
CA ALA A 33 1.05 9.40 8.30
C ALA A 33 -0.37 9.82 7.90
N SER A 34 -0.71 9.75 6.60
CA SER A 34 -2.09 10.01 6.14
C SER A 34 -3.10 8.91 6.51
N PHE A 35 -2.65 7.73 6.93
CA PHE A 35 -3.50 6.63 7.37
C PHE A 35 -3.74 6.62 8.89
N VAL A 36 -2.80 7.18 9.68
CA VAL A 36 -2.93 7.26 11.14
C VAL A 36 -4.20 8.03 11.51
N GLY A 37 -5.01 7.44 12.40
CA GLY A 37 -6.27 8.04 12.85
C GLY A 37 -7.48 7.73 11.98
N LEU A 38 -7.37 6.88 10.95
CA LEU A 38 -8.50 6.50 10.07
C LEU A 38 -9.76 6.05 10.83
N LEU A 39 -9.60 5.44 12.00
CA LEU A 39 -10.69 4.93 12.84
C LEU A 39 -11.04 5.83 14.03
N ALA A 40 -10.40 6.99 14.17
CA ALA A 40 -10.65 7.90 15.28
C ALA A 40 -12.12 8.34 15.32
N GLY A 41 -12.76 8.18 16.47
CA GLY A 41 -14.18 8.53 16.68
C GLY A 41 -15.20 7.63 15.96
N ARG A 42 -14.75 6.58 15.25
CA ARG A 42 -15.65 5.66 14.51
C ARG A 42 -16.04 4.41 15.29
N THR A 43 -15.34 4.12 16.38
CA THR A 43 -15.58 2.95 17.22
C THR A 43 -15.10 3.19 18.64
N GLN A 44 -15.72 2.50 19.60
CA GLN A 44 -15.25 2.40 20.98
C GLN A 44 -14.51 1.08 21.26
N LYS A 45 -14.41 0.18 20.26
CA LYS A 45 -13.74 -1.11 20.42
C LYS A 45 -12.24 -0.91 20.70
N ILE A 46 -11.77 -1.48 21.80
CA ILE A 46 -10.35 -1.65 22.09
C ILE A 46 -9.98 -3.06 21.64
N ALA A 47 -9.22 -3.17 20.55
CA ALA A 47 -8.85 -4.46 19.99
C ALA A 47 -7.58 -5.02 20.65
N THR A 48 -7.54 -6.32 20.92
CA THR A 48 -6.30 -6.99 21.34
C THR A 48 -5.36 -7.20 20.16
N ILE A 49 -4.09 -7.54 20.43
CA ILE A 49 -3.14 -7.84 19.36
C ILE A 49 -3.56 -9.07 18.55
N GLU A 50 -4.18 -10.06 19.18
CA GLU A 50 -4.73 -11.25 18.53
C GLU A 50 -5.86 -10.87 17.56
N GLU A 51 -6.79 -10.03 17.97
CA GLU A 51 -7.89 -9.57 17.10
C GLU A 51 -7.36 -8.75 15.91
N ILE A 52 -6.34 -7.92 16.13
CA ILE A 52 -5.69 -7.16 15.05
C ILE A 52 -5.00 -8.12 14.06
N ASN A 53 -4.28 -9.12 14.57
CA ASN A 53 -3.61 -10.11 13.73
C ASN A 53 -4.60 -10.94 12.90
N GLU A 54 -5.72 -11.35 13.51
CA GLU A 54 -6.78 -12.05 12.80
C GLU A 54 -7.39 -11.18 11.70
N ALA A 55 -7.76 -9.94 12.00
CA ALA A 55 -8.31 -9.01 11.02
C ALA A 55 -7.34 -8.75 9.85
N ALA A 56 -6.05 -8.57 10.14
CA ALA A 56 -5.01 -8.40 9.12
C ALA A 56 -4.88 -9.64 8.23
N ALA A 57 -4.91 -10.84 8.82
CA ALA A 57 -4.84 -12.10 8.07
C ALA A 57 -6.06 -12.30 7.17
N GLN A 58 -7.28 -12.06 7.66
CA GLN A 58 -8.50 -12.16 6.85
C GLN A 58 -8.49 -11.15 5.69
N GLY A 59 -8.07 -9.91 5.95
CA GLY A 59 -7.97 -8.87 4.93
C GLY A 59 -6.94 -9.19 3.84
N TRP A 60 -5.80 -9.81 4.21
CA TRP A 60 -4.76 -10.19 3.26
C TRP A 60 -5.21 -11.27 2.26
N ILE A 61 -6.04 -12.22 2.70
CA ILE A 61 -6.57 -13.28 1.83
C ILE A 61 -7.83 -12.86 1.07
N GLY A 62 -8.21 -11.58 1.15
CA GLY A 62 -9.34 -11.02 0.39
C GLY A 62 -10.72 -11.40 0.91
N LYS A 63 -10.83 -11.88 2.16
CA LYS A 63 -12.13 -12.08 2.80
C LYS A 63 -12.70 -10.71 3.22
N ARG A 64 -13.98 -10.48 2.93
CA ARG A 64 -14.71 -9.24 3.23
C ARG A 64 -15.75 -9.48 4.29
#